data_AF-A0A9D5D7V7-F1
#
_entry.id   AF-A0A9D5D7V7-F1
#
_cell.length_a   1.000
_cell.length_b   1.000
_cell.length_c   1.000
_cell.angle_alpha   90.00
_cell.angle_beta   90.00
_cell.angle_gamma   90.00
#
_symmetry.space_group_name_H-M   'P 1'
#
loop_
_entity.id
_entity.type
_entity.pdbx_description
1 polymer ?
#
loop_
_entity_poly.entity_id
_entity_poly.type
_entity_poly.pdbx_seq_one_letter_code
_entity_poly.pdbx_strand_id
1 'polypeptide(L)' 'MKENPGHHVALVTFFFSKCEDQEAAAAVRLTRIKLLKPKDTLLLGHVYRLVSSQEVAKALRARKYEKMIKKE' A
#
# COMPACT_ATOMS: atom_id res chain seq x y z
N MET A 1 -3.88 -8.48 -17.23
CA MET A 1 -3.20 -9.47 -16.37
C MET A 1 -3.87 -10.82 -16.58
N LYS A 2 -3.50 -11.56 -17.63
CA LYS A 2 -4.02 -12.93 -17.85
C LYS A 2 -3.12 -14.00 -17.23
N GLU A 3 -1.84 -13.68 -17.02
CA GLU A 3 -0.82 -14.62 -16.52
C GLU A 3 -0.86 -14.83 -15.00
N ASN A 4 -1.47 -13.92 -14.23
CA ASN A 4 -1.54 -13.99 -12.77
C ASN A 4 -2.98 -13.77 -12.29
N PRO A 5 -3.86 -14.79 -12.39
CA PRO A 5 -5.22 -14.69 -11.88
C PRO A 5 -5.23 -14.52 -10.36
N GLY A 6 -6.23 -13.79 -9.84
CA GLY A 6 -6.37 -13.55 -8.40
C GLY A 6 -5.32 -12.62 -7.79
N HIS A 7 -4.52 -11.94 -8.61
CA HIS A 7 -3.51 -10.98 -8.17
C HIS A 7 -3.73 -9.60 -8.78
N HIS A 8 -3.36 -8.59 -8.01
CA HIS A 8 -3.41 -7.18 -8.38
C HIS A 8 -2.04 -6.56 -8.20
N VAL A 9 -1.74 -5.52 -8.97
CA VAL A 9 -0.49 -4.78 -8.81
C VAL A 9 -0.71 -3.59 -7.89
N ALA A 10 0.20 -3.39 -6.94
CA ALA A 10 0.20 -2.23 -6.06
C ALA A 10 1.55 -1.51 -6.13
N LEU A 11 1.49 -0.18 -6.20
CA LEU A 11 2.65 0.70 -6.07
C LEU A 11 3.06 0.81 -4.60
N VAL A 12 4.34 0.61 -4.34
CA VAL A 12 4.96 0.74 -3.02
C VAL A 12 5.78 2.01 -2.98
N THR A 13 5.48 2.90 -2.04
CA THR A 13 6.24 4.13 -1.80
C THR A 13 6.79 4.12 -0.39
N PHE A 14 8.11 4.20 -0.26
CA PHE A 14 8.79 4.29 1.02
C PHE A 14 8.86 5.77 1.45
N PHE A 15 8.31 6.07 2.61
CA PHE A 15 8.49 7.36 3.27
C PHE A 15 9.41 7.17 4.47
N PHE A 16 10.44 8.00 4.55
CA PHE A 16 11.30 8.12 5.71
C PHE A 16 10.96 9.44 6.39
N SER A 17 10.32 9.38 7.56
CA SER A 17 10.21 10.57 8.41
C SER A 17 11.58 10.81 9.06
N LYS A 18 12.21 11.94 8.74
CA LYS A 18 13.43 12.39 9.40
C LYS A 18 13.05 12.76 10.84
N CYS A 19 13.41 11.91 11.80
CA CYS A 19 13.35 12.27 13.22
C CYS A 19 14.66 13.00 13.50
N GLU A 20 14.62 14.30 13.80
CA GLU A 20 15.82 15.10 14.06
C GLU A 20 16.34 14.99 15.50
N ASP A 21 15.72 14.19 16.36
CA ASP A 21 16.20 14.01 17.73
C ASP A 21 16.86 12.64 17.92
N GLN A 22 18.00 12.69 18.61
CA GLN A 22 18.96 11.62 18.86
C GLN A 22 18.34 10.35 19.47
N GLU A 23 19.06 9.24 19.27
CA GLU A 23 18.79 7.87 19.76
C GLU A 23 17.84 7.01 18.93
N ALA A 24 18.42 6.41 17.88
CA ALA A 24 18.40 4.96 17.64
C ALA A 24 17.14 4.14 18.04
N ALA A 25 15.95 4.56 17.61
CA ALA A 25 14.78 3.69 17.63
C ALA A 25 13.89 3.94 16.41
N ALA A 26 14.27 3.29 15.32
CA ALA A 26 13.43 3.05 14.14
C ALA A 26 12.80 4.30 13.52
N ALA A 27 13.56 4.96 12.63
CA ALA A 27 12.95 5.78 11.58
C ALA A 27 11.80 4.98 10.96
N VAL A 28 10.56 5.34 11.28
CA VAL A 28 9.38 4.56 10.91
C VAL A 28 9.33 4.56 9.39
N ARG A 29 9.70 3.44 8.78
CA ARG A 29 9.62 3.23 7.33
C ARG A 29 8.15 3.11 6.95
N LEU A 30 7.47 4.24 6.89
CA LEU A 30 6.08 4.31 6.49
C LEU A 30 5.99 3.89 5.02
N THR A 31 5.49 2.68 4.79
CA THR A 31 5.32 2.15 3.44
C THR A 31 3.90 2.43 3.00
N ARG A 32 3.73 3.39 2.09
CA ARG A 32 2.43 3.68 1.48
C ARG A 32 2.22 2.75 0.31
N ILE A 33 1.18 1.93 0.38
CA ILE A 33 0.79 1.01 -0.69
C ILE A 33 -0.44 1.58 -1.40
N LYS A 34 -0.39 1.66 -2.73
CA LYS A 34 -1.52 2.06 -3.58
C LYS A 34 -1.86 0.94 -4.55
N LEU A 35 -3.06 0.39 -4.42
CA LEU A 35 -3.58 -0.59 -5.38
C LEU A 35 -3.86 0.07 -6.73
N LEU A 36 -3.36 -0.51 -7.81
CA LEU A 36 -3.54 -0.01 -9.18
C LEU A 36 -4.70 -0.71 -9.88
N LYS A 37 -5.35 0.01 -10.78
CA LYS A 37 -6.39 -0.54 -11.66
C LYS A 37 -5.77 -1.23 -12.87
N PRO A 38 -6.49 -2.14 -13.55
CA PRO A 38 -5.98 -2.82 -14.74
C PRO A 38 -5.61 -1.90 -15.92
N LYS A 39 -6.16 -0.68 -15.96
CA LYS A 39 -5.89 0.33 -17.00
C LYS A 39 -4.80 1.33 -16.61
N ASP A 40 -4.29 1.25 -15.37
CA ASP A 40 -3.23 2.15 -14.93
C ASP A 40 -1.90 1.72 -15.54
N THR A 41 -1.08 2.70 -15.94
CA THR A 41 0.24 2.44 -16.51
C THR A 41 1.27 2.30 -15.39
N LEU A 42 2.18 1.33 -15.52
CA LEU A 42 3.31 1.18 -14.61
C LEU A 42 4.45 2.08 -15.08
N LEU A 43 4.89 2.98 -14.21
CA LEU A 43 5.98 3.91 -14.47
C LEU A 43 7.32 3.27 -14.10
N LEU A 44 8.33 3.50 -14.92
CA LEU A 44 9.69 3.06 -14.60
C LEU A 44 10.23 3.79 -13.36
N GLY A 45 11.19 3.17 -12.68
CA GLY A 45 11.80 3.71 -11.46
C GLY A 45 10.95 3.57 -10.19
N HIS A 46 9.77 2.94 -10.29
CA HIS A 46 8.90 2.69 -9.14
C HIS A 46 8.91 1.21 -8.74
N VAL A 47 8.62 0.94 -7.47
CA VAL A 47 8.54 -0.42 -6.93
C VAL A 47 7.09 -0.88 -6.94
N TYR A 48 6.83 -2.00 -7.62
CA TYR A 48 5.50 -2.60 -7.69
C TYR A 48 5.51 -3.99 -7.06
N ARG A 49 4.44 -4.31 -6.33
CA ARG A 49 4.22 -5.61 -5.69
C ARG A 49 2.94 -6.24 -6.21
N LEU A 50 2.98 -7.54 -6.49
CA LEU A 50 1.77 -8.35 -6.67
C LEU A 50 1.14 -8.66 -5.32
N VAL A 51 -0.15 -8.40 -5.21
CA VAL A 51 -0.96 -8.51 -4.00
C VAL A 51 -2.15 -9.41 -4.30
N SER A 52 -2.47 -10.34 -3.41
CA SER A 52 -3.58 -11.26 -3.66
C SER A 52 -4.94 -10.56 -3.52
N SER A 53 -5.96 -11.05 -4.21
CA SER A 53 -7.33 -10.53 -4.06
C SER A 53 -7.86 -10.66 -2.63
N GLN A 54 -7.39 -11.66 -1.86
CA GLN A 54 -7.74 -11.82 -0.45
C GLN A 54 -7.18 -10.69 0.42
N GLU A 55 -5.90 -10.34 0.22
CA GLU A 55 -5.25 -9.23 0.91
C GLU A 55 -5.93 -7.89 0.57
N VAL A 56 -6.26 -7.68 -0.70
CA VAL A 56 -6.99 -6.49 -1.16
C VAL A 56 -8.36 -6.41 -0.49
N ALA A 57 -9.11 -7.51 -0.45
CA ALA A 57 -10.43 -7.53 0.19
C ALA A 57 -10.35 -7.22 1.69
N LYS A 58 -9.34 -7.76 2.39
CA LYS A 58 -9.10 -7.47 3.82
C LYS A 58 -8.78 -5.99 4.04
N ALA A 59 -7.90 -5.42 3.22
CA ALA A 59 -7.52 -4.02 3.31
C ALA A 59 -8.69 -3.05 3.02
N LEU A 60 -9.54 -3.38 2.03
CA LEU A 60 -10.74 -2.60 1.71
C LEU A 60 -11.76 -2.64 2.84
N ARG A 61 -11.99 -3.82 3.45
CA ARG A 61 -12.87 -3.94 4.63
C ARG A 61 -12.34 -3.12 5.80
N ALA A 62 -11.06 -3.26 6.15
CA ALA A 62 -10.44 -2.48 7.22
C ALA A 62 -10.61 -0.97 7.01
N ARG A 63 -10.31 -0.47 5.79
CA ARG A 63 -10.56 0.95 5.44
C ARG A 63 -12.02 1.37 5.54
N LYS A 64 -12.97 0.47 5.27
CA LYS A 64 -14.40 0.76 5.42
C LYS A 64 -14.77 0.88 6.89
N TYR A 65 -14.30 -0.03 7.75
CA TYR A 65 -14.53 0.03 9.20
C TYR A 65 -13.92 1.28 9.83
N GLU A 66 -12.68 1.65 9.50
CA GLU A 66 -12.06 2.89 9.99
C GLU A 66 -12.86 4.14 9.63
N LYS A 67 -13.47 4.18 8.44
CA LYS A 67 -14.32 5.29 8.01
C LYS A 67 -15.66 5.33 8.75
N MET A 68 -16.16 4.19 9.21
CA MET A 68 -17.38 4.12 10.01
C MET A 68 -17.11 4.60 11.44
N ILE A 69 -16.03 4.11 12.06
CA ILE A 69 -15.62 4.54 13.42
C ILE A 69 -15.35 6.04 13.48
N LYS A 70 -14.75 6.63 12.43
CA LYS A 70 -14.47 8.08 12.39
C LYS A 70 -15.70 8.97 12.11
N LYS A 71 -16.86 8.37 11.81
CA LYS A 71 -18.11 9.09 11.52
C LYS A 71 -19.06 9.12 12.73
N GLU A 72 -18.80 8.30 13.74
CA GLU A 72 -19.39 8.40 15.08
C GLU A 72 -18.58 9.37 15.93
#